data_AF-A0A843CDK0-F1
#
_entry.id   AF-A0A843CDK0-F1
#
_cell.length_a   1.000
_cell.length_b   1.000
_cell.length_c   1.000
_cell.angle_alpha   90.00
_cell.angle_beta   90.00
_cell.angle_gamma   90.00
#
_symmetry.space_group_name_H-M   'P 1'
#
loop_
_entity.id
_entity.type
_entity.pdbx_description
1 polymer ?
#
loop_
_entity_poly.entity_id
_entity_poly.type
_entity_poly.pdbx_seq_one_letter_code
_entity_poly.pdbx_strand_id
1 'polypeptide(L)'
;MKSKTISAEKGNRLQSNDDIFQNIQKYNPTLKNILKVEQLFIKHKEFDSKVQIAKKLDVAMRPPVLNVILKYLERSNKILIDSDGSLVWIYASPKAKSSWEKAARL
;
A
#
# COMPACT_ATOMS: atom_id res chain seq x y z
N MET A 1 29.87 29.48 0.76
CA MET A 1 28.40 29.64 0.68
C MET A 1 27.76 28.27 0.68
N LYS A 2 26.96 27.95 1.72
CA LYS A 2 26.47 26.61 2.01
C LYS A 2 25.22 26.27 1.20
N SER A 3 25.26 25.06 0.63
CA SER A 3 24.19 24.23 0.06
C SER A 3 22.81 24.50 0.68
N LYS A 4 21.86 24.97 -0.13
CA LYS A 4 20.49 25.30 0.28
C LYS A 4 19.42 24.38 -0.31
N THR A 5 19.80 23.29 -0.97
CA THR A 5 18.84 22.52 -1.79
C THR A 5 18.45 21.15 -1.21
N ILE A 6 19.01 20.72 -0.08
CA ILE A 6 18.74 19.37 0.48
C ILE A 6 17.63 19.38 1.57
N SER A 7 17.12 20.54 1.96
CA SER A 7 16.25 20.66 3.14
C SER A 7 14.75 20.54 2.86
N ALA A 8 14.29 20.74 1.61
CA ALA A 8 12.86 20.83 1.29
C ALA A 8 12.15 19.46 1.13
N GLU A 9 12.85 18.41 0.68
CA GLU A 9 12.21 17.11 0.39
C GLU A 9 12.01 16.22 1.63
N LYS A 10 12.76 16.47 2.71
CA LYS A 10 12.61 15.70 3.97
C LYS A 10 11.40 16.14 4.80
N GLY A 11 10.85 17.33 4.56
CA GLY A 11 9.73 17.90 5.33
C GLY A 11 8.38 17.22 5.11
N ASN A 12 8.19 16.50 3.99
CA ASN A 12 6.89 15.89 3.65
C ASN A 12 6.78 14.40 4.03
N ARG A 13 7.91 13.73 4.31
CA ARG A 13 7.95 12.32 4.75
C ARG A 13 7.63 12.13 6.23
N LEU A 14 7.67 13.21 7.02
CA LEU A 14 7.40 13.25 8.46
C LEU A 14 5.96 13.68 8.82
N GLN A 15 5.03 13.72 7.86
CA GLN A 15 3.59 13.52 8.15
C GLN A 15 3.35 12.03 8.50
N SER A 16 4.16 11.55 9.44
CA SER A 16 4.68 10.19 9.56
C SER A 16 4.03 9.48 10.72
N ASN A 17 3.41 8.34 10.43
CA ASN A 17 2.83 7.42 11.40
C ASN A 17 1.65 7.97 12.19
N ASP A 18 1.73 9.18 12.77
CA ASP A 18 0.68 9.78 13.58
C ASP A 18 -0.64 9.88 12.81
N ASP A 19 -0.62 10.38 11.58
CA ASP A 19 -1.82 10.44 10.73
C ASP A 19 -2.45 9.06 10.48
N ILE A 20 -1.63 8.03 10.36
CA ILE A 20 -2.12 6.66 10.13
C ILE A 20 -2.67 6.08 11.40
N PHE A 21 -1.99 6.26 12.53
CA PHE A 21 -2.50 5.84 13.83
C PHE A 21 -3.83 6.54 14.16
N GLN A 22 -3.95 7.84 13.90
CA GLN A 22 -5.20 8.58 14.05
C GLN A 22 -6.31 8.04 13.16
N ASN A 23 -6.01 7.75 11.88
CA ASN A 23 -6.98 7.15 10.97
C ASN A 23 -7.35 5.71 11.36
N ILE A 24 -6.41 4.92 11.90
CA ILE A 24 -6.68 3.58 12.44
C ILE A 24 -7.60 3.68 13.65
N GLN A 25 -7.34 4.59 14.59
CA GLN A 25 -8.20 4.83 15.76
C GLN A 25 -9.61 5.27 15.33
N LYS A 26 -9.72 6.18 14.37
CA LYS A 26 -10.99 6.72 13.89
C LYS A 26 -11.85 5.70 13.15
N TYR A 27 -11.25 4.91 12.25
CA TYR A 27 -12.00 4.03 11.33
C TYR A 27 -11.98 2.56 11.77
N ASN A 28 -11.11 2.21 12.71
CA ASN A 28 -10.95 0.89 13.33
C ASN A 28 -10.93 -0.28 12.33
N PRO A 29 -9.98 -0.30 11.37
CA PRO A 29 -9.80 -1.47 10.51
C PRO A 29 -9.39 -2.68 11.36
N THR A 30 -10.13 -3.78 11.25
CA THR A 30 -9.77 -5.02 11.95
C THR A 30 -8.68 -5.79 11.19
N LEU A 31 -7.96 -6.66 11.89
CA LEU A 31 -7.01 -7.59 11.26
C LEU A 31 -7.67 -8.40 10.14
N LYS A 32 -8.94 -8.82 10.35
CA LYS A 32 -9.73 -9.53 9.33
C LYS A 32 -9.90 -8.69 8.05
N ASN A 33 -10.17 -7.39 8.18
CA ASN A 33 -10.32 -6.50 7.02
C ASN A 33 -9.00 -6.37 6.25
N ILE A 34 -7.89 -6.20 6.96
CA ILE A 34 -6.55 -6.08 6.36
C ILE A 34 -6.21 -7.36 5.59
N LEU A 35 -6.37 -8.52 6.21
CA LEU A 35 -6.08 -9.81 5.59
C LEU A 35 -6.93 -10.07 4.35
N LYS A 36 -8.21 -9.66 4.35
CA LYS A 36 -9.08 -9.78 3.17
C LYS A 36 -8.57 -8.96 1.99
N VAL A 37 -8.20 -7.71 2.22
CA VAL A 37 -7.64 -6.85 1.15
C VAL A 37 -6.32 -7.42 0.66
N GLU A 38 -5.45 -7.85 1.57
CA GLU A 38 -4.16 -8.45 1.22
C GLU A 38 -4.31 -9.73 0.37
N GLN A 39 -5.21 -10.64 0.77
CA GLN A 39 -5.53 -11.83 -0.02
C GLN A 39 -6.05 -11.48 -1.42
N LEU A 40 -6.84 -10.42 -1.54
CA LEU A 40 -7.37 -9.96 -2.82
C LEU A 40 -6.25 -9.50 -3.76
N PHE A 41 -5.29 -8.72 -3.25
CA PHE A 41 -4.09 -8.35 -4.01
C PHE A 41 -3.20 -9.54 -4.35
N ILE A 42 -3.02 -10.48 -3.42
CA ILE A 42 -2.26 -11.70 -3.70
C ILE A 42 -2.90 -12.50 -4.84
N LYS A 43 -4.24 -12.55 -4.90
CA LYS A 43 -4.99 -13.29 -5.91
C LYS A 43 -5.00 -12.61 -7.29
N HIS A 44 -5.24 -11.30 -7.33
CA HIS A 44 -5.47 -10.57 -8.58
C HIS A 44 -4.27 -9.77 -9.09
N LYS A 45 -3.27 -9.54 -8.24
CA LYS A 45 -2.02 -8.80 -8.50
C LYS A 45 -2.17 -7.32 -8.84
N GLU A 46 -3.21 -6.92 -9.55
CA GLU A 46 -3.41 -5.55 -10.00
C GLU A 46 -4.90 -5.16 -9.98
N PHE A 47 -5.12 -3.85 -9.86
CA PHE A 47 -6.44 -3.22 -9.97
C PHE A 47 -6.32 -1.87 -10.66
N ASP A 48 -7.28 -1.55 -11.53
CA ASP A 48 -7.34 -0.26 -12.22
C ASP A 48 -7.79 0.87 -11.29
N SER A 49 -8.49 0.53 -10.20
CA SER A 49 -8.99 1.53 -9.23
C SER A 49 -9.40 0.93 -7.89
N LYS A 50 -9.50 1.79 -6.88
CA LYS A 50 -10.08 1.45 -5.56
C LYS A 50 -11.51 0.95 -5.63
N VAL A 51 -12.28 1.39 -6.62
CA VAL A 51 -13.67 0.96 -6.84
C VAL A 51 -13.70 -0.52 -7.24
N GLN A 52 -12.75 -0.96 -8.07
CA GLN A 52 -12.65 -2.36 -8.48
C GLN A 52 -12.32 -3.27 -7.29
N ILE A 53 -11.46 -2.80 -6.38
CA ILE A 53 -11.17 -3.49 -5.11
C ILE A 53 -12.45 -3.63 -4.28
N ALA A 54 -13.17 -2.53 -4.06
CA ALA A 54 -14.40 -2.53 -3.29
C ALA A 54 -15.48 -3.48 -3.86
N LYS A 55 -15.60 -3.56 -5.19
CA LYS A 55 -16.55 -4.47 -5.88
C LYS A 55 -16.17 -5.95 -5.72
N LYS A 56 -14.88 -6.27 -5.60
CA LYS A 56 -14.38 -7.66 -5.50
C LYS A 56 -14.30 -8.17 -4.06
N LEU A 57 -14.46 -7.29 -3.07
CA LEU A 57 -14.58 -7.71 -1.68
C LEU A 57 -15.91 -8.46 -1.48
N ASP A 58 -15.83 -9.62 -0.84
CA ASP A 58 -16.97 -10.46 -0.46
C ASP A 58 -17.83 -9.86 0.66
N VAL A 59 -17.37 -8.76 1.27
CA VAL A 59 -18.03 -8.07 2.37
C VAL A 59 -18.04 -6.57 2.10
N ALA A 60 -19.16 -5.93 2.42
CA ALA A 60 -19.29 -4.48 2.35
C ALA A 60 -18.29 -3.79 3.30
N MET A 61 -17.21 -3.25 2.73
CA MET A 61 -16.21 -2.48 3.45
C MET A 61 -16.47 -0.99 3.25
N ARG A 62 -16.51 -0.23 4.34
CA ARG A 62 -16.69 1.23 4.27
C ARG A 62 -15.50 1.87 3.52
N PRO A 63 -15.70 2.82 2.59
CA PRO A 63 -14.61 3.44 1.84
C PRO A 63 -13.48 4.03 2.70
N PRO A 64 -13.74 4.68 3.85
CA PRO A 64 -12.68 5.16 4.72
C PRO A 64 -11.80 4.04 5.29
N VAL A 65 -12.39 2.90 5.65
CA VAL A 65 -11.65 1.72 6.15
C VAL A 65 -10.73 1.18 5.07
N LEU A 66 -11.25 1.03 3.84
CA LEU A 66 -10.44 0.60 2.70
C LEU A 66 -9.26 1.55 2.46
N ASN A 67 -9.49 2.86 2.49
CA ASN A 67 -8.43 3.85 2.32
C ASN A 67 -7.32 3.75 3.38
N VAL A 68 -7.68 3.51 4.65
CA VAL A 68 -6.66 3.28 5.70
C VAL A 68 -5.83 2.05 5.40
N ILE A 69 -6.48 0.96 5.01
CA ILE A 69 -5.79 -0.30 4.68
C ILE A 69 -4.86 -0.10 3.48
N LEU A 70 -5.30 0.56 2.41
CA LEU A 70 -4.47 0.82 1.24
C LEU A 70 -3.25 1.68 1.58
N LYS A 71 -3.43 2.76 2.37
CA LYS A 71 -2.30 3.58 2.87
C LYS A 71 -1.32 2.75 3.70
N TYR A 72 -1.82 1.83 4.53
CA TYR A 72 -0.98 0.92 5.31
C TYR A 72 -0.20 -0.05 4.42
N LEU A 73 -0.84 -0.63 3.40
CA LEU A 73 -0.20 -1.56 2.46
C LEU A 73 0.85 -0.87 1.60
N GLU A 74 0.57 0.36 1.14
CA GLU A 74 1.51 1.17 0.36
C GLU A 74 2.76 1.50 1.20
N ARG A 75 2.59 1.99 2.43
CA ARG A 75 3.72 2.29 3.32
C ARG A 75 4.50 1.08 3.79
N SER A 76 3.87 -0.09 3.83
CA SER A 76 4.56 -1.36 4.11
C SER A 76 5.22 -1.96 2.87
N ASN A 77 5.27 -1.21 1.76
CA ASN A 77 5.84 -1.62 0.46
C ASN A 77 5.21 -2.92 -0.07
N LYS A 78 3.94 -3.17 0.25
CA LYS A 78 3.21 -4.33 -0.24
C LYS A 78 2.53 -4.05 -1.58
N ILE A 79 2.08 -2.81 -1.75
CA ILE A 79 1.47 -2.32 -2.99
C ILE A 79 2.15 -1.04 -3.46
N LEU A 80 2.07 -0.79 -4.75
CA LEU A 80 2.35 0.48 -5.40
C LEU A 80 1.03 1.08 -5.85
N ILE A 81 0.85 2.39 -5.67
CA ILE A 81 -0.27 3.15 -6.25
C ILE A 81 0.34 4.09 -7.29
N ASP A 82 -0.06 3.94 -8.54
CA ASP A 82 0.42 4.80 -9.63
C ASP A 82 -0.39 6.11 -9.68
N SER A 83 0.14 7.10 -10.38
CA SER A 83 -0.42 8.42 -10.62
C SER A 83 -1.80 8.40 -11.29
N ASP A 84 -2.11 7.36 -12.08
CA ASP A 84 -3.42 7.14 -12.69
C ASP A 84 -4.46 6.53 -11.73
N GLY A 85 -4.04 6.17 -10.51
CA GLY A 85 -4.87 5.56 -9.49
C GLY A 85 -4.95 4.04 -9.56
N SER A 86 -4.21 3.39 -10.46
CA SER A 86 -4.03 1.94 -10.49
C SER A 86 -3.21 1.46 -9.29
N LEU A 87 -3.43 0.22 -8.88
CA LEU A 87 -2.82 -0.38 -7.69
C LEU A 87 -2.21 -1.74 -8.03
N VAL A 88 -0.92 -1.92 -7.76
CA VAL A 88 -0.18 -3.14 -8.11
C VAL A 88 0.43 -3.77 -6.86
N TRP A 89 0.30 -5.08 -6.73
CA TRP A 89 0.97 -5.89 -5.71
C TRP A 89 2.45 -6.07 -6.07
N ILE A 90 3.32 -5.38 -5.33
CA ILE A 90 4.77 -5.37 -5.56
C ILE A 90 5.54 -6.24 -4.56
N TYR A 91 4.87 -6.75 -3.52
CA TYR A 91 5.54 -7.64 -2.57
C TYR A 91 5.95 -8.93 -3.29
N ALA A 92 7.26 -9.06 -3.51
CA ALA A 92 7.84 -10.22 -4.15
C ALA A 92 7.41 -11.49 -3.39
N SER A 93 6.70 -12.38 -4.08
CA SER A 93 6.54 -13.73 -3.56
C SER A 93 7.94 -14.32 -3.31
N PRO A 94 8.10 -15.27 -2.37
CA PRO A 94 9.40 -15.92 -2.15
C PRO A 94 10.04 -16.44 -3.45
N LYS A 95 9.21 -16.88 -4.40
CA LYS A 95 9.61 -17.29 -5.75
C LYS A 95 10.10 -16.13 -6.62
N ALA A 96 9.41 -14.99 -6.61
CA ALA A 96 9.84 -13.79 -7.34
C ALA A 96 11.16 -13.25 -6.78
N LYS A 97 11.31 -13.21 -5.45
CA LYS A 97 12.57 -12.84 -4.79
C LYS A 97 13.71 -13.77 -5.22
N SER A 98 13.49 -15.08 -5.17
CA SER A 98 14.49 -16.07 -5.63
C SER A 98 14.83 -15.92 -7.12
N SER A 99 13.84 -15.59 -7.96
CA SER A 99 14.07 -15.34 -9.39
C SER A 99 14.88 -14.06 -9.63
N TRP A 100 14.61 -13.00 -8.87
CA TRP A 100 15.33 -11.74 -8.95
C TRP A 100 16.78 -11.87 -8.45
N GLU A 101 16.99 -12.59 -7.34
CA GLU A 101 18.34 -12.90 -6.82
C GLU A 101 19.18 -13.71 -7.80
N LYS A 102 18.55 -14.59 -8.60
CA LYS A 102 19.24 -15.32 -9.68
C LYS A 102 19.59 -14.39 -10.85
N ALA A 103 18.67 -13.50 -11.25
CA ALA A 103 18.87 -12.58 -12.36
C ALA A 103 19.89 -11.47 -12.06
N ALA A 104 19.94 -10.95 -10.84
CA ALA A 104 20.88 -9.90 -10.41
C ALA A 104 22.30 -10.42 -10.11
N ARG A 105 22.51 -11.75 -10.15
CA ARG A 105 23.84 -12.39 -10.06
C ARG A 105 24.45 -12.67 -11.43
N LEU A 106 23.79 -12.27 -12.52
CA LEU A 106 24.34 -12.17 -13.87
C LEU A 106 24.98 -10.79 -14.06
#